data_AF-A0A938GGN9-F1
#
_entry.id   AF-A0A938GGN9-F1
#
_cell.length_a   1.000
_cell.length_b   1.000
_cell.length_c   1.000
_cell.angle_alpha   90.00
_cell.angle_beta   90.00
_cell.angle_gamma   90.00
#
_symmetry.space_group_name_H-M   'P 1'
#
loop_
_entity.id
_entity.type
_entity.pdbx_description
1 polymer ?
#
loop_
_entity_poly.entity_id
_entity_poly.type
_entity_poly.pdbx_seq_one_letter_code
_entity_poly.pdbx_strand_id
1 'polypeptide(L)'
;MENVIDSYRTEKEAVEQIIASRSKIDRELSKVIVGQKEVVEQLLIALVSGGHCLITGAPGLAKTLLIKSISQVFHLKFQRIQFTPDLMPADITGTEILQDTGDGRRMTFVNGPIFANMILADEINRTPPKTQAALLEAMQEHQVTAAGVRHPLPEPFFVLATQNPIEMEGTYPLPEAQLDRFMFNVVIDYLPEDQEVDVVAQTTARQPEPIAALFTAADVLRFQETVRKVPIAEDVIRFAVRLASASRPRQKGTPDFINEWVSWGAGLRAAQYLVLGGKARALLHGKSHVRFEEIQALAHATLRHRILINYRAEAEGITVKGVIDRLLESVKPGLPAKV
;
A
#
# COMPACT_ATOMS: atom_id res chain seq x y z
N MET A 1 -6.38 -23.72 -28.91
CA MET A 1 -4.94 -23.42 -29.16
C MET A 1 -4.75 -21.92 -29.43
N GLU A 2 -5.63 -21.28 -30.21
CA GLU A 2 -5.66 -19.80 -30.39
C GLU A 2 -5.79 -19.01 -29.08
N ASN A 3 -6.74 -19.34 -28.19
CA ASN A 3 -6.91 -18.63 -26.91
C ASN A 3 -5.67 -18.69 -25.98
N VAL A 4 -4.84 -19.72 -26.12
CA VAL A 4 -3.62 -19.87 -25.32
C VAL A 4 -2.50 -19.01 -25.88
N ILE A 5 -2.35 -19.00 -27.21
CA ILE A 5 -1.36 -18.17 -27.92
C ILE A 5 -1.67 -16.67 -27.73
N ASP A 6 -2.95 -16.30 -27.73
CA ASP A 6 -3.41 -14.93 -27.50
C ASP A 6 -3.10 -14.48 -26.06
N SER A 7 -3.40 -15.32 -25.05
CA SER A 7 -3.06 -15.06 -23.64
C SER A 7 -1.55 -14.85 -23.43
N TYR A 8 -0.70 -15.68 -24.04
CA TYR A 8 0.76 -15.54 -23.91
C TYR A 8 1.28 -14.26 -24.57
N ARG A 9 0.67 -13.84 -25.68
CA ARG A 9 1.03 -12.60 -26.37
C ARG A 9 0.65 -11.38 -25.54
N THR A 10 -0.56 -11.35 -24.98
CA THR A 10 -1.01 -10.27 -24.08
C THR A 10 -0.16 -10.18 -22.81
N GLU A 11 0.24 -11.32 -22.24
CA GLU A 11 1.13 -11.36 -21.07
C GLU A 11 2.52 -10.79 -21.37
N LYS A 12 3.11 -11.19 -22.51
CA LYS A 12 4.41 -10.68 -22.94
C LYS A 12 4.37 -9.17 -23.20
N GLU A 13 3.32 -8.70 -23.86
CA GLU A 13 3.08 -7.27 -24.11
C GLU A 13 2.93 -6.50 -22.79
N ALA A 14 2.21 -7.03 -21.80
CA ALA A 14 2.09 -6.41 -20.48
C ALA A 14 3.43 -6.34 -19.72
N VAL A 15 4.26 -7.39 -19.78
CA VAL A 15 5.60 -7.38 -19.17
C VAL A 15 6.50 -6.36 -19.86
N GLU A 16 6.55 -6.36 -21.19
CA GLU A 16 7.34 -5.39 -21.97
C GLU A 16 6.87 -3.95 -21.70
N GLN A 17 5.55 -3.74 -21.59
CA GLN A 17 4.97 -2.48 -21.21
C GLN A 17 5.43 -2.08 -19.80
N ILE A 18 5.31 -2.92 -18.77
CA ILE A 18 5.76 -2.59 -17.39
C ILE A 18 7.24 -2.19 -17.37
N ILE A 19 8.11 -2.98 -18.01
CA ILE A 19 9.56 -2.76 -18.00
C ILE A 19 9.92 -1.46 -18.71
N ALA A 20 9.39 -1.23 -19.92
CA ALA A 20 9.64 -0.02 -20.69
C ALA A 20 8.99 1.22 -20.05
N SER A 21 8.04 1.02 -19.14
CA SER A 21 7.26 2.08 -18.54
C SER A 21 7.87 2.64 -17.28
N ARG A 22 8.68 1.89 -16.52
CA ARG A 22 9.28 2.41 -15.28
C ARG A 22 10.05 3.71 -15.50
N SER A 23 10.95 3.75 -16.48
CA SER A 23 11.71 4.97 -16.77
C SER A 23 10.82 6.13 -17.23
N LYS A 24 9.71 5.84 -17.90
CA LYS A 24 8.71 6.84 -18.30
C LYS A 24 7.93 7.35 -17.10
N ILE A 25 7.51 6.48 -16.19
CA ILE A 25 6.84 6.82 -14.94
C ILE A 25 7.77 7.68 -14.08
N ASP A 26 9.00 7.24 -13.86
CA ASP A 26 9.99 7.98 -13.08
C ASP A 26 10.23 9.37 -13.68
N ARG A 27 10.33 9.48 -15.00
CA ARG A 27 10.46 10.76 -15.70
C ARG A 27 9.23 11.66 -15.48
N GLU A 28 8.02 11.15 -15.65
CA GLU A 28 6.80 11.95 -15.45
C GLU A 28 6.64 12.38 -13.98
N LEU A 29 6.92 11.49 -13.03
CA LEU A 29 6.86 11.80 -11.61
C LEU A 29 7.94 12.80 -11.20
N SER A 30 9.14 12.74 -11.79
CA SER A 30 10.24 13.68 -11.51
C SER A 30 9.94 15.14 -11.90
N LYS A 31 8.92 15.38 -12.74
CA LYS A 31 8.44 16.73 -13.07
C LYS A 31 7.84 17.46 -11.87
N VAL A 32 7.43 16.72 -10.83
CA VAL A 32 6.68 17.26 -9.69
C VAL A 32 7.23 16.76 -8.35
N ILE A 33 7.83 15.57 -8.32
CA ILE A 33 8.35 14.93 -7.11
C ILE A 33 9.87 14.93 -7.18
N VAL A 34 10.50 15.60 -6.22
CA VAL A 34 11.95 15.55 -6.00
C VAL A 34 12.25 14.57 -4.87
N GLY A 35 13.23 13.71 -5.08
CA GLY A 35 13.61 12.69 -4.10
C GLY A 35 12.58 11.56 -3.98
N GLN A 36 12.52 10.93 -2.80
CA GLN A 36 11.52 9.91 -2.43
C GLN A 36 11.41 8.68 -3.35
N LYS A 37 12.50 8.29 -4.04
CA LYS A 37 12.49 7.16 -4.98
C LYS A 37 11.99 5.85 -4.37
N GLU A 38 12.38 5.56 -3.13
CA GLU A 38 11.93 4.35 -2.44
C GLU A 38 10.42 4.38 -2.12
N VAL A 39 9.90 5.53 -1.71
CA VAL A 39 8.47 5.74 -1.44
C VAL A 39 7.66 5.52 -2.72
N VAL A 40 8.07 6.18 -3.81
CA VAL A 40 7.45 6.01 -5.14
C VAL A 40 7.47 4.54 -5.55
N GLU A 41 8.60 3.86 -5.41
CA GLU A 41 8.74 2.44 -5.75
C GLU A 41 7.78 1.57 -4.93
N GLN A 42 7.69 1.77 -3.61
CA GLN A 42 6.78 1.02 -2.73
C GLN A 42 5.30 1.25 -3.10
N LEU A 43 4.92 2.48 -3.44
CA LEU A 43 3.55 2.80 -3.88
C LEU A 43 3.22 2.17 -5.23
N LEU A 44 4.14 2.22 -6.19
CA LEU A 44 3.96 1.58 -7.49
C LEU A 44 3.83 0.06 -7.33
N ILE A 45 4.69 -0.56 -6.52
CA ILE A 45 4.61 -2.00 -6.20
C ILE A 45 3.25 -2.35 -5.63
N ALA A 46 2.75 -1.58 -4.65
CA ALA A 46 1.45 -1.83 -4.05
C ALA A 46 0.30 -1.67 -5.06
N LEU A 47 0.32 -0.61 -5.88
CA LEU A 47 -0.69 -0.36 -6.91
C LEU A 47 -0.78 -1.51 -7.92
N VAL A 48 0.36 -1.92 -8.50
CA VAL A 48 0.39 -3.02 -9.48
C VAL A 48 0.24 -4.39 -8.83
N SER A 49 0.29 -4.48 -7.51
CA SER A 49 -0.03 -5.70 -6.76
C SER A 49 -1.50 -5.75 -6.30
N GLY A 50 -2.24 -4.65 -6.41
CA GLY A 50 -3.59 -4.52 -5.85
C GLY A 50 -3.60 -4.49 -4.31
N GLY A 51 -2.53 -4.01 -3.69
CA GLY A 51 -2.42 -3.84 -2.24
C GLY A 51 -2.63 -2.39 -1.81
N HIS A 52 -3.13 -2.19 -0.60
CA HIS A 52 -3.29 -0.86 0.01
C HIS A 52 -2.04 -0.48 0.83
N CYS A 53 -1.81 0.81 1.03
CA CYS A 53 -0.65 1.28 1.80
C CYS A 53 -1.07 2.17 2.97
N LEU A 54 -0.31 2.07 4.06
CA LEU A 54 -0.28 3.02 5.15
C LEU A 54 0.93 3.94 4.94
N ILE A 55 0.78 5.23 5.20
CA ILE A 55 1.88 6.19 5.22
C ILE A 55 2.07 6.72 6.63
N THR A 56 3.30 6.59 7.11
CA THR A 56 3.76 7.25 8.33
C THR A 56 4.79 8.32 7.96
N GLY A 57 4.67 9.51 8.56
CA GLY A 57 5.59 10.63 8.30
C GLY A 57 4.98 11.94 8.78
N ALA A 58 5.81 12.98 8.95
CA ALA A 58 5.35 14.29 9.40
C ALA A 58 4.33 14.93 8.44
N PRO A 59 3.49 15.86 8.93
CA PRO A 59 2.68 16.73 8.06
C PRO A 59 3.58 17.53 7.10
N GLY A 60 3.06 17.85 5.92
CA GLY A 60 3.76 18.72 4.96
C GLY A 60 4.74 18.02 4.01
N LEU A 61 4.98 16.70 4.13
CA LEU A 61 5.91 15.95 3.28
C LEU A 61 5.37 15.60 1.88
N ALA A 62 4.59 16.50 1.27
CA ALA A 62 4.05 16.37 -0.09
C ALA A 62 3.28 15.06 -0.41
N LYS A 63 2.73 14.38 0.60
CA LYS A 63 1.98 13.11 0.45
C LYS A 63 0.87 13.22 -0.59
N THR A 64 0.03 14.24 -0.47
CA THR A 64 -1.08 14.50 -1.41
C THR A 64 -0.59 14.71 -2.83
N LEU A 65 0.53 15.40 -3.00
CA LEU A 65 1.13 15.66 -4.31
C LEU A 65 1.62 14.37 -4.96
N LEU A 66 2.32 13.52 -4.19
CA LEU A 66 2.84 12.23 -4.63
C LEU A 66 1.72 11.34 -5.19
N ILE A 67 0.64 11.23 -4.43
CA ILE A 67 -0.49 10.34 -4.75
C ILE A 67 -1.23 10.89 -5.96
N LYS A 68 -1.56 12.19 -5.94
CA LYS A 68 -2.21 12.86 -7.08
C LYS A 68 -1.40 12.69 -8.37
N SER A 69 -0.07 12.79 -8.28
CA SER A 69 0.84 12.60 -9.42
C SER A 69 0.74 11.17 -9.97
N ILE A 70 0.75 10.15 -9.09
CA ILE A 70 0.55 8.75 -9.49
C ILE A 70 -0.82 8.58 -10.18
N SER A 71 -1.91 9.17 -9.68
CA SER A 71 -3.21 9.03 -10.36
C SER A 71 -3.20 9.64 -11.75
N GLN A 72 -2.49 10.74 -11.95
CA GLN A 72 -2.40 11.39 -13.26
C GLN A 72 -1.66 10.50 -14.25
N VAL A 73 -0.54 9.87 -13.82
CA VAL A 73 0.22 8.91 -14.65
C VAL A 73 -0.65 7.73 -15.09
N PHE A 74 -1.52 7.20 -14.21
CA PHE A 74 -2.36 6.03 -14.50
C PHE A 74 -3.81 6.37 -14.91
N HIS A 75 -4.12 7.65 -15.12
CA HIS A 75 -5.46 8.16 -15.44
C HIS A 75 -6.56 7.62 -14.50
N LEU A 76 -6.27 7.61 -13.20
CA LEU A 76 -7.16 7.09 -12.16
C LEU A 76 -7.99 8.20 -11.53
N LYS A 77 -9.27 7.93 -11.25
CA LYS A 77 -10.10 8.85 -10.48
C LYS A 77 -9.57 8.94 -9.05
N PHE A 78 -9.04 10.11 -8.68
CA PHE A 78 -8.51 10.39 -7.35
C PHE A 78 -9.56 11.05 -6.46
N GLN A 79 -9.64 10.63 -5.20
CA GLN A 79 -10.40 11.29 -4.16
C GLN A 79 -9.59 11.38 -2.87
N ARG A 80 -9.74 12.50 -2.17
CA ARG A 80 -9.16 12.73 -0.85
C ARG A 80 -10.28 12.80 0.17
N ILE A 81 -10.17 12.00 1.22
CA ILE A 81 -11.10 11.97 2.35
C ILE A 81 -10.30 12.35 3.58
N GLN A 82 -10.67 13.46 4.20
CA GLN A 82 -10.11 13.86 5.49
C GLN A 82 -10.94 13.21 6.59
N PHE A 83 -10.30 12.42 7.44
CA PHE A 83 -10.96 11.79 8.57
C PHE A 83 -11.01 12.79 9.73
N THR A 84 -12.22 13.14 10.15
CA THR A 84 -12.50 14.06 11.26
C THR A 84 -13.37 13.38 12.31
N PRO A 85 -13.37 13.82 13.59
CA PRO A 85 -14.11 13.13 14.65
C PRO A 85 -15.62 12.99 14.42
N ASP A 86 -16.19 13.88 13.60
CA ASP A 86 -17.60 13.95 13.23
C ASP A 86 -17.96 13.15 11.96
N LEU A 87 -16.97 12.64 11.22
CA LEU A 87 -17.21 11.92 9.97
C LEU A 87 -17.97 10.61 10.23
N MET A 88 -19.11 10.46 9.56
CA MET A 88 -19.96 9.28 9.67
C MET A 88 -19.63 8.25 8.58
N PRO A 89 -19.92 6.95 8.81
CA PRO A 89 -19.73 5.92 7.78
C PRO A 89 -20.38 6.26 6.43
N ALA A 90 -21.60 6.82 6.46
CA ALA A 90 -22.34 7.19 5.26
C ALA A 90 -21.69 8.35 4.46
N ASP A 91 -20.90 9.21 5.11
CA ASP A 91 -20.16 10.28 4.43
C ASP A 91 -18.99 9.72 3.60
N ILE A 92 -18.55 8.50 3.93
CA ILE A 92 -17.51 7.76 3.21
C ILE A 92 -18.16 6.87 2.14
N THR A 93 -19.12 6.05 2.55
CA THR A 93 -19.71 5.01 1.70
C THR A 93 -20.81 5.51 0.79
N GLY A 94 -21.45 6.64 1.11
CA GLY A 94 -22.63 7.14 0.40
C GLY A 94 -23.92 6.89 1.17
N THR A 95 -24.99 7.52 0.70
CA THR A 95 -26.29 7.52 1.37
C THR A 95 -27.44 7.44 0.36
N GLU A 96 -28.58 6.92 0.78
CA GLU A 96 -29.81 7.00 -0.01
C GLU A 96 -30.52 8.32 0.28
N ILE A 97 -30.87 9.04 -0.78
CA ILE A 97 -31.66 10.27 -0.69
C ILE A 97 -33.00 10.07 -1.41
N LEU A 98 -34.04 10.68 -0.87
CA LEU A 98 -35.33 10.75 -1.55
C LEU A 98 -35.25 11.84 -2.62
N GLN A 99 -35.20 11.44 -3.89
CA GLN A 99 -35.17 12.36 -5.01
C GLN A 99 -36.58 12.53 -5.57
N ASP A 100 -37.02 13.77 -5.74
CA ASP A 100 -38.26 14.09 -6.46
C ASP A 100 -37.95 14.10 -7.95
N THR A 101 -38.47 13.10 -8.66
CA THR A 101 -38.37 13.00 -10.12
C THR A 101 -39.70 13.41 -10.73
N GLY A 102 -39.74 13.77 -12.02
CA GLY A 102 -41.00 14.14 -12.69
C GLY A 102 -42.11 13.08 -12.57
N ASP A 103 -41.74 11.83 -12.29
CA ASP A 103 -42.63 10.67 -12.10
C ASP A 103 -42.92 10.33 -10.62
N GLY A 104 -42.46 11.16 -9.67
CA GLY A 104 -42.67 11.01 -8.22
C GLY A 104 -41.39 10.86 -7.39
N ARG A 105 -41.56 10.61 -6.09
CA ARG A 105 -40.46 10.48 -5.12
C ARG A 105 -39.85 9.08 -5.13
N ARG A 106 -38.55 8.97 -5.39
CA ARG A 106 -37.80 7.70 -5.42
C ARG A 106 -36.54 7.78 -4.56
N MET A 107 -36.27 6.73 -3.79
CA MET A 107 -34.98 6.57 -3.10
C MET A 107 -33.88 6.31 -4.14
N THR A 108 -32.86 7.17 -4.16
CA THR A 108 -31.70 7.08 -5.07
C THR A 108 -30.43 7.09 -4.24
N PHE A 109 -29.56 6.13 -4.49
CA PHE A 109 -28.26 6.05 -3.83
C PHE A 109 -27.30 7.08 -4.43
N VAL A 110 -26.69 7.90 -3.56
CA VAL A 110 -25.63 8.84 -3.93
C VAL A 110 -24.31 8.27 -3.43
N ASN A 111 -23.43 7.99 -4.39
CA ASN A 111 -22.11 7.45 -4.15
C ASN A 111 -21.29 8.39 -3.25
N GLY A 112 -20.71 7.82 -2.19
CA GLY A 112 -19.72 8.50 -1.37
C GLY A 112 -18.37 8.69 -2.08
N PRO A 113 -17.43 9.41 -1.45
CA PRO A 113 -16.12 9.69 -2.01
C PRO A 113 -15.25 8.44 -2.26
N ILE A 114 -15.55 7.29 -1.64
CA ILE A 114 -14.81 6.05 -1.91
C ILE A 114 -15.07 5.45 -3.29
N PHE A 115 -16.08 5.93 -4.03
CA PHE A 115 -16.33 5.53 -5.42
C PHE A 115 -15.36 6.22 -6.38
N ALA A 116 -14.08 5.89 -6.22
CA ALA A 116 -12.96 6.33 -7.05
C ALA A 116 -11.91 5.21 -7.11
N ASN A 117 -10.94 5.34 -8.02
CA ASN A 117 -9.90 4.33 -8.17
C ASN A 117 -8.79 4.46 -7.13
N MET A 118 -8.54 5.68 -6.67
CA MET A 118 -7.44 5.96 -5.77
C MET A 118 -7.86 6.93 -4.67
N ILE A 119 -7.83 6.43 -3.44
CA ILE A 119 -8.30 7.14 -2.25
C ILE A 119 -7.11 7.50 -1.37
N LEU A 120 -6.96 8.79 -1.07
CA LEU A 120 -6.15 9.27 0.06
C LEU A 120 -7.07 9.43 1.27
N ALA A 121 -6.94 8.55 2.24
CA ALA A 121 -7.62 8.61 3.53
C ALA A 121 -6.68 9.28 4.54
N ASP A 122 -6.83 10.58 4.73
CA ASP A 122 -5.96 11.35 5.62
C ASP A 122 -6.40 11.25 7.07
N GLU A 123 -5.43 10.98 7.96
CA GLU A 123 -5.61 10.95 9.42
C GLU A 123 -6.68 9.95 9.88
N ILE A 124 -6.65 8.73 9.36
CA ILE A 124 -7.68 7.70 9.64
C ILE A 124 -7.88 7.40 11.12
N ASN A 125 -6.88 7.69 11.95
CA ASN A 125 -6.95 7.57 13.40
C ASN A 125 -7.69 8.74 14.09
N ARG A 126 -8.24 9.73 13.39
CA ARG A 126 -9.04 10.82 13.99
C ARG A 126 -10.55 10.58 14.00
N THR A 127 -11.01 9.46 13.46
CA THR A 127 -12.43 9.06 13.48
C THR A 127 -12.69 7.89 14.42
N PRO A 128 -13.91 7.75 14.95
CA PRO A 128 -14.31 6.56 15.71
C PRO A 128 -14.13 5.24 14.93
N PRO A 129 -13.94 4.11 15.63
CA PRO A 129 -13.72 2.80 15.00
C PRO A 129 -14.80 2.36 14.00
N LYS A 130 -16.05 2.81 14.17
CA LYS A 130 -17.15 2.47 13.25
C LYS A 130 -16.95 3.09 11.86
N THR A 131 -16.43 4.31 11.80
CA THR A 131 -16.14 5.00 10.53
C THR A 131 -14.89 4.42 9.87
N GLN A 132 -13.86 4.08 10.66
CA GLN A 132 -12.70 3.35 10.17
C GLN A 132 -13.09 2.00 9.54
N ALA A 133 -13.97 1.25 10.21
CA ALA A 133 -14.45 -0.04 9.74
C ALA A 133 -15.12 0.04 8.36
N ALA A 134 -15.86 1.12 8.07
CA ALA A 134 -16.52 1.30 6.77
C ALA A 134 -15.53 1.38 5.60
N LEU A 135 -14.41 2.10 5.77
CA LEU A 135 -13.34 2.13 4.77
C LEU A 135 -12.64 0.75 4.67
N LEU A 136 -12.34 0.13 5.81
CA LEU A 136 -11.63 -1.15 5.85
C LEU A 136 -12.44 -2.31 5.29
N GLU A 137 -13.77 -2.27 5.43
CA GLU A 137 -14.70 -3.22 4.79
C GLU A 137 -14.68 -3.04 3.27
N ALA A 138 -14.81 -1.80 2.80
CA ALA A 138 -14.69 -1.47 1.37
C ALA A 138 -13.36 -1.95 0.75
N MET A 139 -12.25 -1.84 1.50
CA MET A 139 -10.93 -2.35 1.09
C MET A 139 -10.86 -3.87 0.96
N GLN A 140 -11.70 -4.63 1.66
CA GLN A 140 -11.67 -6.10 1.60
C GLN A 140 -12.73 -6.65 0.65
N GLU A 141 -13.91 -6.04 0.64
CA GLU A 141 -15.07 -6.52 -0.09
C GLU A 141 -15.17 -5.93 -1.50
N HIS A 142 -14.43 -4.85 -1.79
CA HIS A 142 -14.46 -4.13 -3.08
C HIS A 142 -15.88 -3.66 -3.49
N GLN A 143 -16.75 -3.49 -2.50
CA GLN A 143 -18.14 -3.08 -2.66
C GLN A 143 -18.64 -2.40 -1.38
N VAL A 144 -19.74 -1.68 -1.50
CA VAL A 144 -20.51 -1.10 -0.38
C VAL A 144 -21.90 -1.71 -0.37
N THR A 145 -22.43 -2.02 0.81
CA THR A 145 -23.85 -2.38 0.94
C THR A 145 -24.63 -1.22 1.57
N ALA A 146 -25.62 -0.71 0.86
CA ALA A 146 -26.53 0.33 1.34
C ALA A 146 -27.98 -0.16 1.17
N ALA A 147 -28.79 -0.09 2.24
CA ALA A 147 -30.19 -0.55 2.25
C ALA A 147 -30.42 -1.97 1.67
N GLY A 148 -29.45 -2.87 1.86
CA GLY A 148 -29.51 -4.25 1.34
C GLY A 148 -29.12 -4.41 -0.14
N VAL A 149 -28.79 -3.32 -0.84
CA VAL A 149 -28.29 -3.32 -2.21
C VAL A 149 -26.77 -3.21 -2.21
N ARG A 150 -26.11 -4.04 -3.04
CA ARG A 150 -24.66 -4.02 -3.21
C ARG A 150 -24.27 -3.07 -4.34
N HIS A 151 -23.31 -2.20 -4.06
CA HIS A 151 -22.75 -1.22 -4.98
C HIS A 151 -21.25 -1.53 -5.16
N PRO A 152 -20.82 -2.04 -6.33
CA PRO A 152 -19.41 -2.36 -6.56
C PRO A 152 -18.57 -1.08 -6.65
N LEU A 153 -17.33 -1.14 -6.15
CA LEU A 153 -16.39 -0.04 -6.27
C LEU A 153 -15.73 -0.03 -7.66
N PRO A 154 -15.32 1.15 -8.18
CA PRO A 154 -14.55 1.23 -9.41
C PRO A 154 -13.18 0.56 -9.28
N GLU A 155 -12.84 -0.33 -10.21
CA GLU A 155 -11.54 -1.02 -10.24
C GLU A 155 -10.55 -0.34 -11.21
N PRO A 156 -9.24 -0.32 -10.89
CA PRO A 156 -8.61 -0.79 -9.65
C PRO A 156 -9.01 0.09 -8.46
N PHE A 157 -9.19 -0.51 -7.28
CA PHE A 157 -9.45 0.20 -6.03
C PHE A 157 -8.20 0.21 -5.13
N PHE A 158 -7.53 1.36 -5.04
CA PHE A 158 -6.35 1.57 -4.22
C PHE A 158 -6.64 2.58 -3.09
N VAL A 159 -6.17 2.25 -1.90
CA VAL A 159 -6.36 3.09 -0.70
C VAL A 159 -5.00 3.32 -0.10
N LEU A 160 -4.75 4.59 0.19
CA LEU A 160 -3.62 5.05 0.93
C LEU A 160 -4.10 5.77 2.17
N ALA A 161 -3.78 5.21 3.33
CA ALA A 161 -4.14 5.81 4.60
C ALA A 161 -2.96 6.55 5.23
N THR A 162 -3.19 7.69 5.86
CA THR A 162 -2.21 8.35 6.73
C THR A 162 -2.71 8.31 8.17
N GLN A 163 -1.78 8.27 9.13
CA GLN A 163 -2.08 8.44 10.54
C GLN A 163 -1.43 9.74 11.03
N ASN A 164 -2.12 10.45 11.93
CA ASN A 164 -1.54 11.57 12.68
C ASN A 164 -0.68 11.00 13.82
N PRO A 165 0.65 11.20 13.83
CA PRO A 165 1.53 10.65 14.85
C PRO A 165 1.78 11.60 16.03
N ILE A 166 1.35 12.86 15.95
CA ILE A 166 1.76 13.93 16.89
C ILE A 166 0.73 14.11 18.02
N GLU A 167 -0.54 14.20 17.66
CA GLU A 167 -1.62 14.44 18.62
C GLU A 167 -2.22 13.11 19.05
N MET A 168 -2.13 12.79 20.34
CA MET A 168 -2.74 11.57 20.90
C MET A 168 -4.19 11.81 21.35
N GLU A 169 -4.54 13.05 21.70
CA GLU A 169 -5.88 13.42 22.13
C GLU A 169 -6.87 13.40 20.95
N GLY A 170 -8.03 12.77 21.15
CA GLY A 170 -9.03 12.63 20.09
C GLY A 170 -8.63 11.67 18.96
N THR A 171 -7.63 10.81 19.19
CA THR A 171 -7.27 9.74 18.24
C THR A 171 -7.70 8.35 18.70
N TYR A 172 -8.06 7.52 17.73
CA TYR A 172 -8.46 6.14 17.83
C TYR A 172 -7.46 5.30 17.03
N PRO A 173 -6.44 4.71 17.67
CA PRO A 173 -5.45 3.90 16.96
C PRO A 173 -6.14 2.71 16.30
N LEU A 174 -5.66 2.33 15.12
CA LEU A 174 -6.17 1.13 14.46
C LEU A 174 -5.63 -0.10 15.17
N PRO A 175 -6.49 -1.05 15.58
CA PRO A 175 -6.08 -2.37 16.01
C PRO A 175 -5.15 -3.05 14.99
N GLU A 176 -4.26 -3.89 15.47
CA GLU A 176 -3.26 -4.61 14.69
C GLU A 176 -3.91 -5.46 13.59
N ALA A 177 -5.06 -6.05 13.89
CA ALA A 177 -5.86 -6.81 12.93
C ALA A 177 -6.35 -5.96 11.73
N GLN A 178 -6.51 -4.65 11.93
CA GLN A 178 -6.87 -3.70 10.88
C GLN A 178 -5.66 -3.23 10.10
N LEU A 179 -4.56 -2.92 10.80
CA LEU A 179 -3.27 -2.58 10.17
C LEU A 179 -2.78 -3.71 9.25
N ASP A 180 -3.00 -4.97 9.63
CA ASP A 180 -2.60 -6.14 8.84
C ASP A 180 -3.24 -6.20 7.43
N ARG A 181 -4.34 -5.46 7.20
CA ARG A 181 -4.98 -5.35 5.87
C ARG A 181 -4.15 -4.55 4.87
N PHE A 182 -3.32 -3.61 5.33
CA PHE A 182 -2.43 -2.82 4.46
C PHE A 182 -1.22 -3.63 4.04
N MET A 183 -0.91 -3.67 2.75
CA MET A 183 0.25 -4.36 2.20
C MET A 183 1.55 -3.80 2.81
N PHE A 184 1.74 -2.49 2.71
CA PHE A 184 2.92 -1.80 3.23
C PHE A 184 2.58 -0.69 4.22
N ASN A 185 3.48 -0.47 5.17
CA ASN A 185 3.68 0.81 5.84
C ASN A 185 4.88 1.50 5.19
N VAL A 186 4.61 2.54 4.42
CA VAL A 186 5.59 3.38 3.74
C VAL A 186 5.95 4.55 4.65
N VAL A 187 7.23 4.72 4.95
CA VAL A 187 7.72 5.84 5.76
C VAL A 187 8.22 6.94 4.83
N ILE A 188 7.72 8.14 5.04
CA ILE A 188 8.21 9.35 4.37
C ILE A 188 8.87 10.21 5.44
N ASP A 189 10.16 10.44 5.26
CA ASP A 189 10.98 11.29 6.12
C ASP A 189 11.33 12.59 5.40
N TYR A 190 11.94 13.53 6.14
CA TYR A 190 12.47 14.75 5.55
C TYR A 190 13.53 14.44 4.49
N LEU A 191 13.56 15.28 3.46
CA LEU A 191 14.55 15.18 2.41
C LEU A 191 15.91 15.70 2.92
N PRO A 192 17.03 15.24 2.34
CA PRO A 192 18.30 15.94 2.52
C PRO A 192 18.18 17.41 2.07
N GLU A 193 18.95 18.29 2.70
CA GLU A 193 18.90 19.75 2.47
C GLU A 193 18.92 20.11 0.98
N ASP A 194 19.84 19.55 0.19
CA ASP A 194 19.93 19.82 -1.26
C ASP A 194 18.62 19.51 -2.00
N GLN A 195 17.97 18.39 -1.67
CA GLN A 195 16.70 18.00 -2.30
C GLN A 195 15.54 18.85 -1.78
N GLU A 196 15.58 19.28 -0.52
CA GLU A 196 14.57 20.18 0.05
C GLU A 196 14.66 21.58 -0.57
N VAL A 197 15.87 22.09 -0.82
CA VAL A 197 16.11 23.32 -1.58
C VAL A 197 15.51 23.21 -2.99
N ASP A 198 15.73 22.10 -3.68
CA ASP A 198 15.13 21.85 -5.00
C ASP A 198 13.59 21.88 -4.95
N VAL A 199 12.97 21.24 -3.95
CA VAL A 199 11.52 21.27 -3.74
C VAL A 199 11.03 22.70 -3.51
N VAL A 200 11.67 23.45 -2.63
CA VAL A 200 11.29 24.84 -2.32
C VAL A 200 11.44 25.72 -3.56
N ALA A 201 12.55 25.62 -4.29
CA ALA A 201 12.79 26.37 -5.51
C ALA A 201 11.75 26.05 -6.59
N GLN A 202 11.44 24.76 -6.81
CA GLN A 202 10.49 24.33 -7.82
C GLN A 202 9.06 24.77 -7.50
N THR A 203 8.63 24.63 -6.24
CA THR A 203 7.27 24.96 -5.81
C THR A 203 6.99 26.46 -5.72
N THR A 204 8.03 27.28 -5.54
CA THR A 204 7.89 28.74 -5.42
C THR A 204 8.16 29.52 -6.72
N ALA A 205 8.87 28.94 -7.69
CA ALA A 205 9.29 29.67 -8.89
C ALA A 205 8.43 29.43 -10.14
N ARG A 206 7.88 28.22 -10.35
CA ARG A 206 7.17 27.86 -11.58
C ARG A 206 5.96 26.96 -11.30
N GLN A 207 4.93 27.07 -12.14
CA GLN A 207 3.96 25.99 -12.22
C GLN A 207 4.64 24.76 -12.83
N PRO A 208 4.56 23.58 -12.20
CA PRO A 208 5.14 22.37 -12.74
C PRO A 208 4.48 22.01 -14.07
N GLU A 209 5.27 21.39 -14.95
CA GLU A 209 4.76 20.84 -16.21
C GLU A 209 3.66 19.79 -15.90
N PRO A 210 2.53 19.79 -16.64
CA PRO A 210 1.49 18.80 -16.40
C PRO A 210 2.01 17.38 -16.64
N ILE A 211 1.63 16.47 -15.75
CA ILE A 211 1.92 15.04 -15.88
C ILE A 211 1.11 14.47 -17.03
N ALA A 212 1.77 13.79 -17.96
CA ALA A 212 1.10 13.06 -19.02
C ALA A 212 0.55 11.72 -18.51
N ALA A 213 -0.69 11.41 -18.85
CA ALA A 213 -1.24 10.08 -18.60
C ALA A 213 -0.54 9.06 -19.51
N LEU A 214 0.07 8.04 -18.89
CA LEU A 214 0.79 6.98 -19.58
C LEU A 214 -0.02 5.67 -19.64
N PHE A 215 -0.88 5.46 -18.64
CA PHE A 215 -1.68 4.24 -18.49
C PHE A 215 -3.13 4.59 -18.15
N THR A 216 -3.97 3.57 -18.22
CA THR A 216 -5.38 3.60 -17.82
C THR A 216 -5.66 2.65 -16.65
N ALA A 217 -6.84 2.75 -16.06
CA ALA A 217 -7.34 1.77 -15.09
C ALA A 217 -7.25 0.31 -15.61
N ALA A 218 -7.57 0.08 -16.89
CA ALA A 218 -7.50 -1.25 -17.49
C ALA A 218 -6.06 -1.78 -17.61
N ASP A 219 -5.07 -0.90 -17.85
CA ASP A 219 -3.65 -1.28 -17.82
C ASP A 219 -3.25 -1.75 -16.41
N VAL A 220 -3.66 -1.04 -15.36
CA VAL A 220 -3.33 -1.41 -13.98
C VAL A 220 -3.89 -2.79 -13.64
N LEU A 221 -5.12 -3.11 -14.05
CA LEU A 221 -5.70 -4.43 -13.84
C LEU A 221 -4.91 -5.52 -14.58
N ARG A 222 -4.49 -5.28 -15.83
CA ARG A 222 -3.59 -6.20 -16.56
C ARG A 222 -2.25 -6.38 -15.84
N PHE A 223 -1.70 -5.32 -15.25
CA PHE A 223 -0.46 -5.41 -14.47
C PHE A 223 -0.67 -6.28 -13.22
N GLN A 224 -1.78 -6.11 -12.50
CA GLN A 224 -2.11 -6.94 -11.34
C GLN A 224 -2.24 -8.44 -11.68
N GLU A 225 -2.87 -8.76 -12.82
CA GLU A 225 -2.94 -10.13 -13.31
C GLU A 225 -1.56 -10.69 -13.68
N THR A 226 -0.74 -9.89 -14.36
CA THR A 226 0.61 -10.26 -14.78
C THR A 226 1.52 -10.50 -13.57
N VAL A 227 1.46 -9.64 -12.56
CA VAL A 227 2.19 -9.77 -11.29
C VAL A 227 1.89 -11.12 -10.63
N ARG A 228 0.63 -11.57 -10.61
CA ARG A 228 0.27 -12.86 -9.99
C ARG A 228 0.90 -14.05 -10.73
N LYS A 229 1.10 -13.94 -12.04
CA LYS A 229 1.66 -14.99 -12.90
C LYS A 229 3.20 -15.08 -12.85
N VAL A 230 3.89 -14.12 -12.24
CA VAL A 230 5.36 -14.14 -12.13
C VAL A 230 5.84 -15.43 -11.44
N PRO A 231 6.77 -16.18 -12.06
CA PRO A 231 7.36 -17.36 -11.46
C PRO A 231 8.13 -17.04 -10.17
N ILE A 232 7.99 -17.93 -9.19
CA ILE A 232 8.72 -17.87 -7.91
C ILE A 232 9.09 -19.29 -7.49
N ALA A 233 10.35 -19.49 -7.11
CA ALA A 233 10.81 -20.77 -6.60
C ALA A 233 10.24 -21.02 -5.20
N GLU A 234 9.97 -22.29 -4.88
CA GLU A 234 9.43 -22.70 -3.58
C GLU A 234 10.32 -22.24 -2.42
N ASP A 235 11.64 -22.30 -2.59
CA ASP A 235 12.60 -21.84 -1.56
C ASP A 235 12.47 -20.35 -1.23
N VAL A 236 12.09 -19.52 -2.20
CA VAL A 236 11.85 -18.08 -1.99
C VAL A 236 10.53 -17.87 -1.23
N ILE A 237 9.49 -18.66 -1.53
CA ILE A 237 8.24 -18.66 -0.74
C ILE A 237 8.54 -19.09 0.70
N ARG A 238 9.27 -20.20 0.88
CA ARG A 238 9.67 -20.69 2.20
C ARG A 238 10.51 -19.68 2.95
N PHE A 239 11.36 -18.92 2.27
CA PHE A 239 12.09 -17.82 2.87
C PHE A 239 11.17 -16.71 3.38
N ALA A 240 10.21 -16.24 2.58
CA ALA A 240 9.22 -15.25 3.02
C ALA A 240 8.38 -15.73 4.22
N VAL A 241 7.96 -16.99 4.21
CA VAL A 241 7.24 -17.62 5.33
C VAL A 241 8.10 -17.69 6.57
N ARG A 242 9.38 -18.09 6.45
CA ARG A 242 10.31 -18.17 7.58
C ARG A 242 10.59 -16.80 8.19
N LEU A 243 10.74 -15.78 7.36
CA LEU A 243 10.96 -14.42 7.84
C LEU A 243 9.75 -13.94 8.67
N ALA A 244 8.53 -14.15 8.17
CA ALA A 244 7.31 -13.84 8.91
C ALA A 244 7.17 -14.67 10.20
N SER A 245 7.42 -15.98 10.15
CA SER A 245 7.31 -16.85 11.33
C SER A 245 8.36 -16.55 12.39
N ALA A 246 9.59 -16.22 11.99
CA ALA A 246 10.68 -15.88 12.91
C ALA A 246 10.39 -14.61 13.72
N SER A 247 9.52 -13.72 13.23
CA SER A 247 9.06 -12.55 13.98
C SER A 247 8.06 -12.87 15.10
N ARG A 248 7.55 -14.11 15.20
CA ARG A 248 6.52 -14.49 16.17
C ARG A 248 7.16 -14.98 17.48
N PRO A 249 6.83 -14.38 18.63
CA PRO A 249 7.39 -14.79 19.91
C PRO A 249 6.84 -16.17 20.32
N ARG A 250 7.63 -16.88 21.14
CA ARG A 250 7.30 -18.16 21.80
C ARG A 250 6.99 -19.32 20.85
N GLN A 251 7.61 -19.36 19.67
CA GLN A 251 7.53 -20.50 18.74
C GLN A 251 8.84 -21.30 18.69
N LYS A 252 8.76 -22.57 18.26
CA LYS A 252 9.94 -23.41 18.06
C LYS A 252 10.84 -22.77 16.99
N GLY A 253 12.09 -22.48 17.34
CA GLY A 253 13.07 -21.88 16.43
C GLY A 253 12.99 -20.36 16.28
N THR A 254 12.14 -19.68 17.05
CA THR A 254 12.14 -18.22 17.16
C THR A 254 13.46 -17.73 17.78
N PRO A 255 14.15 -16.74 17.19
CA PRO A 255 15.35 -16.15 17.77
C PRO A 255 15.11 -15.56 19.17
N ASP A 256 16.10 -15.65 20.07
CA ASP A 256 15.96 -15.21 21.47
C ASP A 256 15.55 -13.75 21.60
N PHE A 257 16.15 -12.87 20.79
CA PHE A 257 15.83 -11.44 20.81
C PHE A 257 14.36 -11.15 20.45
N ILE A 258 13.69 -12.02 19.68
CA ILE A 258 12.25 -11.89 19.38
C ILE A 258 11.43 -12.26 20.61
N ASN A 259 11.82 -13.31 21.34
CA ASN A 259 11.15 -13.68 22.59
C ASN A 259 11.31 -12.59 23.67
N GLU A 260 12.44 -11.88 23.66
CA GLU A 260 12.75 -10.82 24.60
C GLU A 260 12.08 -9.49 24.27
N TRP A 261 12.02 -9.11 22.98
CA TRP A 261 11.62 -7.76 22.58
C TRP A 261 10.24 -7.65 21.94
N VAL A 262 9.69 -8.72 21.37
CA VAL A 262 8.46 -8.68 20.57
C VAL A 262 7.28 -9.23 21.36
N SER A 263 6.21 -8.46 21.45
CA SER A 263 4.93 -8.86 22.05
C SER A 263 4.00 -9.53 21.04
N TRP A 264 4.04 -9.09 19.78
CA TRP A 264 3.24 -9.64 18.68
C TRP A 264 4.00 -9.62 17.35
N GLY A 265 3.93 -10.72 16.59
CA GLY A 265 4.66 -10.90 15.34
C GLY A 265 3.77 -11.01 14.10
N ALA A 266 4.40 -11.07 12.94
CA ALA A 266 3.72 -10.96 11.66
C ALA A 266 2.91 -12.21 11.28
N GLY A 267 1.66 -12.00 10.82
CA GLY A 267 0.74 -13.06 10.40
C GLY A 267 1.05 -13.67 9.02
N LEU A 268 0.13 -14.49 8.50
CA LEU A 268 0.24 -15.10 7.16
C LEU A 268 0.24 -14.04 6.05
N ARG A 269 -0.53 -12.96 6.21
CA ARG A 269 -0.60 -11.86 5.24
C ARG A 269 0.76 -11.24 4.96
N ALA A 270 1.64 -11.17 5.97
CA ALA A 270 3.00 -10.67 5.77
C ALA A 270 3.76 -11.48 4.70
N ALA A 271 3.71 -12.81 4.78
CA ALA A 271 4.36 -13.67 3.79
C ALA A 271 3.71 -13.55 2.41
N GLN A 272 2.38 -13.42 2.36
CA GLN A 272 1.65 -13.20 1.10
C GLN A 272 2.06 -11.88 0.44
N TYR A 273 2.14 -10.79 1.20
CA TYR A 273 2.54 -9.48 0.70
C TYR A 273 4.03 -9.39 0.35
N LEU A 274 4.90 -10.08 1.09
CA LEU A 274 6.30 -10.22 0.70
C LEU A 274 6.43 -10.91 -0.66
N VAL A 275 5.72 -12.02 -0.88
CA VAL A 275 5.75 -12.74 -2.16
C VAL A 275 5.14 -11.91 -3.28
N LEU A 276 3.94 -11.35 -3.07
CA LEU A 276 3.24 -10.58 -4.09
C LEU A 276 4.00 -9.30 -4.45
N GLY A 277 4.48 -8.56 -3.45
CA GLY A 277 5.33 -7.40 -3.65
C GLY A 277 6.66 -7.77 -4.31
N GLY A 278 7.24 -8.92 -3.96
CA GLY A 278 8.47 -9.40 -4.60
C GLY A 278 8.28 -9.72 -6.08
N LYS A 279 7.13 -10.28 -6.46
CA LYS A 279 6.73 -10.48 -7.86
C LYS A 279 6.62 -9.15 -8.62
N ALA A 280 5.92 -8.17 -8.04
CA ALA A 280 5.81 -6.84 -8.64
C ALA A 280 7.16 -6.13 -8.74
N ARG A 281 7.99 -6.22 -7.71
CA ARG A 281 9.35 -5.66 -7.72
C ARG A 281 10.21 -6.30 -8.80
N ALA A 282 10.20 -7.63 -8.92
CA ALA A 282 10.94 -8.33 -9.97
C ALA A 282 10.56 -7.80 -11.37
N LEU A 283 9.26 -7.70 -11.67
CA LEU A 283 8.78 -7.17 -12.95
C LEU A 283 9.18 -5.72 -13.19
N LEU A 284 9.01 -4.83 -12.20
CA LEU A 284 9.41 -3.43 -12.31
C LEU A 284 10.92 -3.25 -12.50
N HIS A 285 11.73 -4.24 -12.12
CA HIS A 285 13.18 -4.28 -12.35
C HIS A 285 13.57 -5.08 -13.60
N GLY A 286 12.62 -5.50 -14.43
CA GLY A 286 12.89 -6.27 -15.65
C GLY A 286 13.36 -7.70 -15.43
N LYS A 287 13.13 -8.25 -14.22
CA LYS A 287 13.47 -9.63 -13.89
C LYS A 287 12.30 -10.56 -14.22
N SER A 288 12.61 -11.73 -14.75
CA SER A 288 11.62 -12.75 -15.14
C SER A 288 11.12 -13.63 -13.99
N HIS A 289 11.78 -13.59 -12.83
CA HIS A 289 11.42 -14.36 -11.65
C HIS A 289 11.84 -13.62 -10.38
N VAL A 290 11.21 -13.99 -9.26
CA VAL A 290 11.54 -13.46 -7.93
C VAL A 290 12.81 -14.11 -7.39
N ARG A 291 13.66 -13.33 -6.72
CA ARG A 291 14.82 -13.79 -5.95
C ARG A 291 14.68 -13.38 -4.49
N PHE A 292 15.61 -13.84 -3.66
CA PHE A 292 15.62 -13.50 -2.24
C PHE A 292 15.77 -11.99 -2.00
N GLU A 293 16.50 -11.29 -2.87
CA GLU A 293 16.74 -9.85 -2.75
C GLU A 293 15.44 -9.04 -2.84
N GLU A 294 14.47 -9.46 -3.68
CA GLU A 294 13.18 -8.78 -3.77
C GLU A 294 12.36 -8.91 -2.47
N ILE A 295 12.44 -10.06 -1.80
CA ILE A 295 11.77 -10.29 -0.52
C ILE A 295 12.42 -9.45 0.57
N GLN A 296 13.76 -9.45 0.63
CA GLN A 296 14.52 -8.68 1.63
C GLN A 296 14.27 -7.18 1.48
N ALA A 297 14.26 -6.65 0.25
CA ALA A 297 14.03 -5.24 -0.02
C ALA A 297 12.65 -4.74 0.46
N LEU A 298 11.66 -5.64 0.58
CA LEU A 298 10.30 -5.29 1.01
C LEU A 298 10.01 -5.64 2.47
N ALA A 299 10.99 -6.19 3.19
CA ALA A 299 10.82 -6.64 4.57
C ALA A 299 10.42 -5.51 5.51
N HIS A 300 11.09 -4.35 5.43
CA HIS A 300 10.73 -3.21 6.28
C HIS A 300 9.33 -2.70 6.01
N ALA A 301 9.00 -2.43 4.74
CA ALA A 301 7.69 -1.93 4.34
C ALA A 301 6.56 -2.89 4.75
N THR A 302 6.81 -4.20 4.69
CA THR A 302 5.79 -5.21 5.01
C THR A 302 5.68 -5.51 6.51
N LEU A 303 6.79 -5.58 7.24
CA LEU A 303 6.78 -6.08 8.62
C LEU A 303 6.61 -4.99 9.67
N ARG A 304 6.89 -3.72 9.35
CA ARG A 304 6.93 -2.61 10.32
C ARG A 304 5.63 -2.43 11.12
N HIS A 305 4.47 -2.51 10.48
CA HIS A 305 3.17 -2.39 11.16
C HIS A 305 2.60 -3.72 11.64
N ARG A 306 3.39 -4.81 11.54
CA ARG A 306 3.00 -6.17 11.91
C ARG A 306 3.82 -6.74 13.06
N ILE A 307 4.81 -5.98 13.53
CA ILE A 307 5.65 -6.33 14.68
C ILE A 307 5.39 -5.29 15.75
N LEU A 308 4.90 -5.75 16.91
CA LEU A 308 4.73 -4.94 18.10
C LEU A 308 5.84 -5.29 19.07
N ILE A 309 6.63 -4.29 19.47
CA ILE A 309 7.63 -4.43 20.52
C ILE A 309 6.97 -4.27 21.89
N ASN A 310 7.59 -4.83 22.93
CA ASN A 310 7.14 -4.65 24.30
C ASN A 310 7.75 -3.39 24.94
N TYR A 311 7.14 -2.92 26.02
CA TYR A 311 7.57 -1.71 26.73
C TYR A 311 9.03 -1.75 27.21
N ARG A 312 9.54 -2.94 27.53
CA ARG A 312 10.95 -3.11 27.93
C ARG A 312 11.89 -2.81 26.76
N ALA A 313 11.60 -3.34 25.58
CA ALA A 313 12.37 -3.09 24.37
C ALA A 313 12.33 -1.60 24.01
N GLU A 314 11.16 -0.95 24.13
CA GLU A 314 11.04 0.51 23.96
C GLU A 314 11.93 1.29 24.93
N ALA A 315 11.91 0.93 26.22
CA ALA A 315 12.76 1.55 27.24
C ALA A 315 14.26 1.33 27.01
N GLU A 316 14.65 0.22 26.38
CA GLU A 316 16.02 -0.09 25.96
C GLU A 316 16.41 0.60 24.64
N GLY A 317 15.53 1.41 24.03
CA GLY A 317 15.77 2.12 22.78
C GLY A 317 15.71 1.24 21.53
N ILE A 318 15.17 0.02 21.64
CA ILE A 318 15.00 -0.89 20.52
C ILE A 318 13.85 -0.40 19.64
N THR A 319 14.11 -0.31 18.34
CA THR A 319 13.10 0.11 17.35
C THR A 319 12.63 -1.09 16.53
N VAL A 320 11.39 -1.02 16.02
CA VAL A 320 10.86 -2.02 15.08
C VAL A 320 11.76 -2.17 13.85
N LYS A 321 12.36 -1.07 13.37
CA LYS A 321 13.35 -1.10 12.29
C LYS A 321 14.53 -2.02 12.66
N GLY A 322 15.15 -1.81 13.83
CA GLY A 322 16.27 -2.62 14.29
C GLY A 322 15.92 -4.09 14.52
N VAL A 323 14.69 -4.38 14.96
CA VAL A 323 14.18 -5.77 15.05
C VAL A 323 14.13 -6.42 13.67
N ILE A 324 13.64 -5.71 12.65
CA ILE A 324 13.56 -6.21 11.27
C ILE A 324 14.96 -6.40 10.66
N ASP A 325 15.88 -5.46 10.90
CA ASP A 325 17.29 -5.58 10.47
C ASP A 325 17.91 -6.87 11.03
N ARG A 326 17.76 -7.10 12.34
CA ARG A 326 18.28 -8.30 13.01
C ARG A 326 17.58 -9.58 12.56
N LEU A 327 16.29 -9.52 12.19
CA LEU A 327 15.58 -10.64 11.57
C LEU A 327 16.17 -11.00 10.20
N LEU A 328 16.48 -10.01 9.37
CA LEU A 328 17.10 -10.23 8.06
C LEU A 328 18.51 -10.81 8.16
N GLU A 329 19.26 -10.47 9.20
CA GLU A 329 20.58 -11.04 9.47
C GLU A 329 20.51 -12.49 9.97
N SER A 330 19.53 -12.81 10.81
CA SER A 330 19.37 -14.13 11.44
C SER A 330 18.70 -15.16 10.53
N VAL A 331 17.74 -14.74 9.70
CA VAL A 331 17.05 -15.60 8.74
C VAL A 331 17.74 -15.46 7.38
N LYS A 332 18.70 -16.34 7.07
CA LYS A 332 19.43 -16.29 5.80
C LYS A 332 18.71 -17.03 4.66
N PRO A 333 18.83 -16.53 3.41
CA PRO A 333 18.44 -17.27 2.20
C PRO A 333 19.08 -18.66 2.15
N GLY A 334 18.36 -19.65 1.62
CA GLY A 334 18.91 -20.98 1.34
C GLY A 334 19.19 -21.89 2.54
N LEU A 335 18.97 -21.45 3.79
CA LEU A 335 19.00 -22.38 4.93
C LEU A 335 17.87 -23.44 4.74
N PRO A 336 18.09 -24.74 5.03
CA PRO A 336 16.98 -25.67 5.11
C PRO A 336 16.02 -25.27 6.23
N ALA A 337 14.73 -25.62 6.11
CA ALA A 337 13.83 -25.55 7.25
C ALA A 337 14.41 -26.45 8.34
N LYS A 338 14.72 -25.88 9.52
CA LYS A 338 15.08 -26.70 10.68
C LYS A 338 13.88 -27.60 10.99
N VAL A 339 14.02 -28.90 10.72
CA VAL A 339 13.02 -29.94 11.02
C VAL A 339 12.81 -30.04 12.53
#